data_AF-A0A409WWG1-F1
#
_entry.id   AF-A0A409WWG1-F1
#
_cell.length_a   1.000
_cell.length_b   1.000
_cell.length_c   1.000
_cell.angle_alpha   90.00
_cell.angle_beta   90.00
_cell.angle_gamma   90.00
#
_symmetry.space_group_name_H-M   'P 1'
#
loop_
_entity.id
_entity.type
_entity.pdbx_description
1 polymer ?
#
loop_
_entity_poly.entity_id
_entity_poly.type
_entity_poly.pdbx_seq_one_letter_code
_entity_poly.pdbx_strand_id
1 'polypeptide(L)'
;MTTTQLSKAVDAFIKEVANLPTYQPLDDALEKAMGAEKDLRHLFATNPHNNLLQDSFLGLVDVFSLDPSITRTRARLVSTRAELSKNHVFPLKAAARRGNLLPSTVPDLKTFRKHWRVFTHGSLSKMTAGDWENVVAAGGSVLACLAPPQWTIPPKDLNELYQSENYMTSDIDLFLWGLSPEEAKIKMENINQAICLACKWNVVCVRKANVVSIHTNYPHCPVQIILRLYQSPAEVLAGFDVDAACCAYDRKTVWVNPRSLAAIIRQANTIDITRRSPSYKMRLAKYASRGFEVYIPSLKRAEVNPAVSHAANVLREALTYTYLRYTTGICRPGQKALLACSFWSDAILITGIIETTAQRPRARRPYPRLTIEQAALSASSNYDCGVGVAKIPYGPKWTAKKIQNLVFSRLPRKIFGSPTLFFKAPHNQLNMGHRHVIFAGTMQECLQSFCSACSPLPGSLNKDIYIWGPITYVFLTSSRTPLKASPSFMTTNPGRQLLTGSFRPIDFGDWAIEAYMH
;
A
#
# COMPACT_ATOMS: atom_id res chain seq x y z
N MET A 1 3.47 29.35 7.12
CA MET A 1 2.10 28.81 7.19
C MET A 1 1.66 28.77 8.66
N THR A 2 0.43 29.14 9.01
CA THR A 2 -0.13 28.99 10.37
C THR A 2 -1.20 27.89 10.43
N THR A 3 -1.53 27.35 11.61
CA THR A 3 -2.58 26.32 11.80
C THR A 3 -3.90 26.82 11.22
N THR A 4 -4.21 28.09 11.48
CA THR A 4 -5.37 28.78 10.94
C THR A 4 -5.40 28.81 9.42
N GLN A 5 -4.26 28.90 8.73
CA GLN A 5 -4.22 28.88 7.26
C GLN A 5 -4.52 27.49 6.69
N LEU A 6 -4.01 26.42 7.31
CA LEU A 6 -4.30 25.05 6.87
C LEU A 6 -5.77 24.68 7.14
N SER A 7 -6.27 24.94 8.35
CA SER A 7 -7.69 24.69 8.67
C SER A 7 -8.60 25.48 7.72
N LYS A 8 -8.31 26.76 7.47
CA LYS A 8 -9.05 27.56 6.46
C LYS A 8 -8.99 26.96 5.05
N ALA A 9 -7.88 26.36 4.64
CA ALA A 9 -7.77 25.73 3.32
C ALA A 9 -8.64 24.46 3.22
N VAL A 10 -8.69 23.66 4.28
CA VAL A 10 -9.59 22.50 4.38
C VAL A 10 -11.05 22.94 4.41
N ASP A 11 -11.41 23.91 5.26
CA ASP A 11 -12.77 24.44 5.36
C ASP A 11 -13.23 25.07 4.04
N ALA A 12 -12.33 25.79 3.36
CA ALA A 12 -12.60 26.34 2.04
C ALA A 12 -12.89 25.24 1.03
N PHE A 13 -12.09 24.16 0.99
CA PHE A 13 -12.35 23.01 0.12
C PHE A 13 -13.72 22.38 0.42
N ILE A 14 -14.03 22.11 1.69
CA ILE A 14 -15.33 21.53 2.09
C ILE A 14 -16.50 22.43 1.68
N LYS A 15 -16.38 23.75 1.91
CA LYS A 15 -17.38 24.74 1.50
C LYS A 15 -17.53 24.84 -0.01
N GLU A 16 -16.43 24.82 -0.76
CA GLU A 16 -16.46 24.85 -2.22
C GLU A 16 -17.10 23.57 -2.77
N VAL A 17 -16.79 22.38 -2.23
CA VAL A 17 -17.46 21.11 -2.60
C VAL A 17 -18.96 21.13 -2.31
N ALA A 18 -19.42 21.81 -1.26
CA ALA A 18 -20.86 21.92 -0.99
C ALA A 18 -21.60 22.78 -2.03
N ASN A 19 -20.94 23.83 -2.56
CA ASN A 19 -21.56 24.82 -3.44
C ASN A 19 -21.30 24.58 -4.93
N LEU A 20 -20.23 23.85 -5.27
CA LEU A 20 -19.80 23.63 -6.64
C LEU A 20 -20.78 22.70 -7.37
N PRO A 21 -21.32 23.05 -8.55
CA PRO A 21 -22.16 22.14 -9.32
C PRO A 21 -21.45 20.80 -9.61
N THR A 22 -22.17 19.69 -9.57
CA THR A 22 -21.56 18.35 -9.64
C THR A 22 -20.88 18.02 -10.97
N TYR A 23 -21.22 18.75 -12.04
CA TYR A 23 -20.60 18.59 -13.36
C TYR A 23 -19.27 19.35 -13.51
N GLN A 24 -18.95 20.25 -12.58
CA GLN A 24 -17.67 20.97 -12.59
C GLN A 24 -16.55 20.13 -11.95
N PRO A 25 -15.31 20.21 -12.44
CA PRO A 25 -14.15 19.53 -11.87
C PRO A 25 -13.88 19.96 -10.42
N LEU A 26 -13.35 19.06 -9.61
CA LEU A 26 -12.96 19.35 -8.22
C LEU A 26 -11.56 19.98 -8.10
N ASP A 27 -10.82 20.06 -9.20
CA ASP A 27 -9.39 20.36 -9.21
C ASP A 27 -9.09 21.76 -8.65
N ASP A 28 -9.83 22.79 -9.11
CA ASP A 28 -9.67 24.16 -8.63
C ASP A 28 -10.03 24.29 -7.13
N ALA A 29 -11.08 23.60 -6.70
CA ALA A 29 -11.50 23.60 -5.30
C ALA A 29 -10.48 22.90 -4.39
N LEU A 30 -9.81 21.88 -4.90
CA LEU A 30 -8.83 21.10 -4.17
C LEU A 30 -7.45 21.78 -4.11
N GLU A 31 -7.14 22.70 -5.02
CA GLU A 31 -5.81 23.29 -5.19
C GLU A 31 -5.25 23.91 -3.90
N LYS A 32 -6.04 24.75 -3.22
CA LYS A 32 -5.62 25.40 -1.97
C LYS A 32 -5.31 24.37 -0.89
N ALA A 33 -6.15 23.34 -0.75
CA ALA A 33 -5.96 22.28 0.23
C ALA A 33 -4.74 21.41 -0.09
N MET A 34 -4.45 21.16 -1.37
CA MET A 34 -3.26 20.44 -1.82
C MET A 34 -1.97 21.22 -1.57
N GLY A 35 -1.97 22.54 -1.83
CA GLY A 35 -0.85 23.42 -1.47
C GLY A 35 -0.60 23.43 0.03
N ALA A 36 -1.67 23.49 0.82
CA ALA A 36 -1.62 23.48 2.26
C ALA A 36 -1.09 22.14 2.83
N GLU A 37 -1.50 20.99 2.27
CA GLU A 37 -0.95 19.68 2.62
C GLU A 37 0.53 19.55 2.20
N LYS A 38 0.94 20.14 1.06
CA LYS A 38 2.34 20.17 0.64
C LYS A 38 3.22 20.93 1.63
N ASP A 39 2.73 22.07 2.12
CA ASP A 39 3.42 22.84 3.16
C ASP A 39 3.50 22.05 4.48
N LEU A 40 2.43 21.35 4.87
CA LEU A 40 2.43 20.46 6.03
C LEU A 40 3.47 19.33 5.90
N ARG A 41 3.55 18.68 4.73
CA ARG A 41 4.57 17.67 4.42
C ARG A 41 5.99 18.25 4.53
N HIS A 42 6.20 19.43 3.96
CA HIS A 42 7.47 20.14 4.06
C HIS A 42 7.82 20.46 5.51
N LEU A 43 6.83 20.84 6.32
CA LEU A 43 7.04 21.15 7.73
C LEU A 43 7.47 19.92 8.54
N PHE A 44 6.77 18.79 8.41
CA PHE A 44 7.19 17.52 9.01
C PHE A 44 8.63 17.13 8.61
N ALA A 45 9.04 17.46 7.39
CA ALA A 45 10.35 17.19 6.81
C ALA A 45 11.48 18.13 7.23
N THR A 46 11.17 19.37 7.63
CA THR A 46 12.19 20.42 7.82
C THR A 46 12.22 20.94 9.25
N ASN A 47 11.07 20.96 9.93
CA ASN A 47 10.94 21.41 11.30
C ASN A 47 9.90 20.56 12.04
N PRO A 48 10.23 19.29 12.38
CA PRO A 48 9.30 18.37 13.04
C PRO A 48 8.87 18.82 14.45
N HIS A 49 9.67 19.65 15.13
CA HIS A 49 9.33 20.19 16.45
C HIS A 49 8.53 21.49 16.39
N ASN A 50 7.99 21.84 15.22
CA ASN A 50 7.21 23.05 15.06
C ASN A 50 5.90 22.97 15.85
N ASN A 51 5.56 24.03 16.59
CA ASN A 51 4.33 24.12 17.39
C ASN A 51 3.04 23.87 16.60
N LEU A 52 3.04 24.12 15.29
CA LEU A 52 1.90 23.83 14.42
C LEU A 52 1.57 22.34 14.38
N LEU A 53 2.56 21.46 14.54
CA LEU A 53 2.40 20.00 14.46
C LEU A 53 1.89 19.38 15.76
N GLN A 54 1.60 20.18 16.79
CA GLN A 54 1.00 19.71 18.05
C GLN A 54 -0.43 19.21 17.87
N ASP A 55 -1.17 19.76 16.89
CA ASP A 55 -2.44 19.19 16.47
C ASP A 55 -2.20 17.89 15.68
N SER A 56 -2.55 16.77 16.30
CA SER A 56 -2.28 15.44 15.75
C SER A 56 -3.11 15.12 14.50
N PHE A 57 -4.28 15.75 14.35
CA PHE A 57 -5.20 15.52 13.23
C PHE A 57 -5.24 16.70 12.26
N LEU A 58 -4.21 17.54 12.32
CA LEU A 58 -4.08 18.73 11.51
C LEU A 58 -4.25 18.46 10.01
N GLY A 59 -5.19 19.15 9.37
CA GLY A 59 -5.49 19.01 7.95
C GLY A 59 -6.33 17.78 7.58
N LEU A 60 -6.80 17.02 8.57
CA LEU A 60 -7.69 15.88 8.38
C LEU A 60 -9.15 16.28 8.64
N VAL A 61 -10.06 15.49 8.08
CA VAL A 61 -11.50 15.67 8.14
C VAL A 61 -12.15 14.40 8.65
N ASP A 62 -13.04 14.52 9.63
CA ASP A 62 -13.92 13.42 10.03
C ASP A 62 -15.02 13.27 8.97
N VAL A 63 -14.97 12.17 8.23
CA VAL A 63 -15.88 11.89 7.11
C VAL A 63 -17.34 11.90 7.56
N PHE A 64 -17.64 11.43 8.77
CA PHE A 64 -19.01 11.31 9.26
C PHE A 64 -19.52 12.57 9.98
N SER A 65 -18.64 13.57 10.19
CA SER A 65 -19.04 14.89 10.66
C SER A 65 -19.52 15.81 9.52
N LEU A 66 -19.23 15.46 8.27
CA LEU A 66 -19.59 16.24 7.09
C LEU A 66 -21.09 16.11 6.78
N ASP A 67 -21.64 17.15 6.16
CA ASP A 67 -22.97 17.07 5.57
C ASP A 67 -23.01 15.96 4.48
N PRO A 68 -24.01 15.05 4.50
CA PRO A 68 -24.09 13.96 3.54
C PRO A 68 -24.14 14.39 2.07
N SER A 69 -24.48 15.64 1.75
CA SER A 69 -24.40 16.19 0.40
C SER A 69 -22.97 16.30 -0.13
N ILE A 70 -21.99 16.52 0.76
CA ILE A 70 -20.57 16.67 0.43
C ILE A 70 -19.98 15.32 0.02
N THR A 71 -20.42 14.23 0.67
CA THR A 71 -19.96 12.86 0.40
C THR A 71 -20.77 12.16 -0.69
N ARG A 72 -21.44 12.91 -1.57
CA ARG A 72 -22.11 12.36 -2.75
C ARG A 72 -21.15 12.23 -3.92
N THR A 73 -21.34 11.17 -4.71
CA THR A 73 -20.57 10.91 -5.92
C THR A 73 -20.77 12.03 -6.93
N ARG A 74 -19.67 12.58 -7.45
CA ARG A 74 -19.66 13.47 -8.62
C ARG A 74 -19.26 12.66 -9.83
N ALA A 75 -20.24 12.10 -10.52
CA ALA A 75 -19.96 11.18 -11.61
C ALA A 75 -19.52 11.94 -12.86
N ARG A 76 -18.50 11.41 -13.53
CA ARG A 76 -17.99 11.98 -14.77
C ARG A 76 -19.01 11.79 -15.90
N LEU A 77 -19.35 12.88 -16.58
CA LEU A 77 -20.11 12.83 -17.83
C LEU A 77 -19.18 12.36 -18.96
N VAL A 78 -19.53 11.24 -19.59
CA VAL A 78 -18.76 10.65 -20.69
C VAL A 78 -19.70 10.26 -21.80
N SER A 79 -19.64 11.00 -22.90
CA SER A 79 -20.49 10.81 -24.08
C SER A 79 -19.76 10.01 -25.16
N THR A 80 -18.42 10.10 -25.21
CA THR A 80 -17.61 9.41 -26.24
C THR A 80 -16.49 8.56 -25.66
N ARG A 81 -15.99 7.60 -26.45
CA ARG A 81 -14.79 6.81 -26.10
C ARG A 81 -13.53 7.69 -25.99
N ALA A 82 -13.44 8.76 -26.77
CA ALA A 82 -12.34 9.72 -26.70
C ALA A 82 -12.35 10.44 -25.33
N GLU A 83 -13.50 10.93 -24.88
CA GLU A 83 -13.66 11.54 -23.56
C GLU A 83 -13.40 10.56 -22.41
N LEU A 84 -13.84 9.30 -22.56
CA LEU A 84 -13.62 8.25 -21.57
C LEU A 84 -12.13 8.14 -21.20
N SER A 85 -11.28 8.24 -22.21
CA SER A 85 -9.84 8.00 -22.15
C SER A 85 -8.99 9.28 -22.15
N LYS A 86 -9.58 10.46 -22.36
CA LYS A 86 -8.87 11.73 -22.59
C LYS A 86 -7.74 11.98 -21.58
N ASN A 87 -8.09 11.98 -20.29
CA ASN A 87 -7.17 12.18 -19.17
C ASN A 87 -7.09 10.95 -18.24
N HIS A 88 -7.61 9.80 -18.68
CA HIS A 88 -7.74 8.61 -17.84
C HIS A 88 -7.03 7.42 -18.44
N VAL A 89 -6.26 6.77 -17.58
CA VAL A 89 -5.34 5.68 -17.93
C VAL A 89 -5.93 4.32 -17.56
N PHE A 90 -6.74 4.26 -16.50
CA PHE A 90 -7.62 3.13 -16.20
C PHE A 90 -9.06 3.63 -16.04
N PRO A 91 -9.76 4.00 -17.12
CA PRO A 91 -11.13 4.45 -17.02
C PRO A 91 -12.06 3.29 -16.65
N LEU A 92 -13.09 3.57 -15.86
CA LEU A 92 -14.07 2.57 -15.47
C LEU A 92 -15.11 2.40 -16.58
N LYS A 93 -15.58 1.15 -16.74
CA LYS A 93 -16.75 0.86 -17.58
C LYS A 93 -17.98 1.55 -16.99
N ALA A 94 -18.97 1.86 -17.83
CA ALA A 94 -20.19 2.55 -17.40
C ALA A 94 -20.87 1.86 -16.20
N ALA A 95 -20.98 0.52 -16.22
CA ALA A 95 -21.59 -0.26 -15.14
C ALA A 95 -20.81 -0.23 -13.81
N ALA A 96 -19.51 0.09 -13.83
CA ALA A 96 -18.66 0.17 -12.63
C ALA A 96 -18.53 1.61 -12.10
N ARG A 97 -18.98 2.61 -12.85
CA ARG A 97 -19.02 4.00 -12.40
C ARG A 97 -20.25 4.21 -11.52
N ARG A 98 -20.04 4.82 -10.37
CA ARG A 98 -21.13 5.25 -9.49
C ARG A 98 -21.95 6.33 -10.20
N GLY A 99 -23.28 6.22 -10.09
CA GLY A 99 -24.20 7.24 -10.57
C GLY A 99 -23.99 8.58 -9.86
N ASN A 100 -24.30 9.68 -10.54
CA ASN A 100 -24.17 11.02 -9.95
C ASN A 100 -25.10 11.16 -8.73
N LEU A 101 -24.65 11.88 -7.71
CA LEU A 101 -25.34 12.11 -6.43
C LEU A 101 -25.57 10.87 -5.55
N LEU A 102 -25.20 9.66 -5.99
CA LEU A 102 -25.24 8.47 -5.13
C LEU A 102 -24.18 8.56 -4.01
N PRO A 103 -24.41 7.97 -2.84
CA PRO A 103 -23.42 7.97 -1.76
C PRO A 103 -22.05 7.48 -2.23
N SER A 104 -20.99 8.23 -1.90
CA SER A 104 -19.60 7.83 -2.19
C SER A 104 -18.94 7.11 -1.02
N THR A 105 -19.61 7.07 0.14
CA THR A 105 -19.23 6.36 1.36
C THR A 105 -20.43 5.64 1.96
N VAL A 106 -20.20 4.80 2.97
CA VAL A 106 -21.24 4.37 3.92
C VAL A 106 -21.86 5.59 4.63
N PRO A 107 -23.11 5.51 5.10
CA PRO A 107 -23.85 6.68 5.60
C PRO A 107 -23.41 7.17 6.98
N ASP A 108 -22.90 6.28 7.82
CA ASP A 108 -22.56 6.60 9.21
C ASP A 108 -21.46 5.69 9.78
N LEU A 109 -20.88 6.13 10.89
CA LEU A 109 -19.86 5.39 11.63
C LEU A 109 -20.35 4.03 12.13
N LYS A 110 -21.65 3.88 12.41
CA LYS A 110 -22.24 2.61 12.87
C LYS A 110 -22.15 1.56 11.77
N THR A 111 -22.45 1.94 10.53
CA THR A 111 -22.36 1.10 9.33
C THR A 111 -20.92 0.80 9.00
N PHE A 112 -20.04 1.81 9.05
CA PHE A 112 -18.59 1.60 8.94
C PHE A 112 -18.08 0.55 9.94
N ARG A 113 -18.47 0.64 11.22
CA ARG A 113 -18.07 -0.33 12.25
C ARG A 113 -18.60 -1.73 12.00
N LYS A 114 -19.79 -1.88 11.41
CA LYS A 114 -20.30 -3.19 10.94
C LYS A 114 -19.40 -3.74 9.83
N HIS A 115 -19.07 -2.92 8.83
CA HIS A 115 -18.17 -3.30 7.75
C HIS A 115 -16.79 -3.68 8.28
N TRP A 116 -16.22 -2.84 9.15
CA TRP A 116 -14.94 -3.08 9.83
C TRP A 116 -14.94 -4.40 10.60
N ARG A 117 -16.01 -4.71 11.34
CA ARG A 117 -16.13 -5.98 12.06
C ARG A 117 -16.13 -7.19 11.12
N VAL A 118 -16.82 -7.09 9.98
CA VAL A 118 -16.86 -8.17 8.97
C VAL A 118 -15.50 -8.29 8.27
N PHE A 119 -14.91 -7.19 7.82
CA PHE A 119 -13.61 -7.17 7.15
C PHE A 119 -12.49 -7.76 8.01
N THR A 120 -12.44 -7.37 9.29
CA THR A 120 -11.42 -7.83 10.24
C THR A 120 -11.71 -9.21 10.81
N HIS A 121 -12.90 -9.77 10.57
CA HIS A 121 -13.40 -10.96 11.27
C HIS A 121 -13.31 -10.84 12.80
N GLY A 122 -13.37 -9.61 13.32
CA GLY A 122 -13.25 -9.33 14.75
C GLY A 122 -11.85 -9.54 15.33
N SER A 123 -10.78 -9.66 14.53
CA SER A 123 -9.40 -9.85 15.01
C SER A 123 -8.93 -8.74 15.96
N LEU A 124 -9.47 -7.53 15.82
CA LEU A 124 -9.19 -6.37 16.69
C LEU A 124 -10.26 -6.13 17.77
N SER A 125 -11.23 -7.03 17.93
CA SER A 125 -12.40 -6.81 18.80
C SER A 125 -12.10 -6.76 20.30
N LYS A 126 -10.94 -7.29 20.70
CA LYS A 126 -10.47 -7.27 22.10
C LYS A 126 -9.51 -6.12 22.40
N MET A 127 -9.17 -5.29 21.41
CA MET A 127 -8.43 -4.05 21.67
C MET A 127 -9.31 -3.05 22.43
N THR A 128 -8.89 -2.70 23.63
CA THR A 128 -9.53 -1.75 24.53
C THR A 128 -9.29 -0.30 24.10
N ALA A 129 -9.83 0.66 24.85
CA ALA A 129 -9.57 2.08 24.58
C ALA A 129 -8.08 2.43 24.61
N GLY A 130 -7.36 1.96 25.63
CA GLY A 130 -5.93 2.20 25.79
C GLY A 130 -5.07 1.49 24.75
N ASP A 131 -5.54 0.37 24.19
CA ASP A 131 -4.84 -0.30 23.07
C ASP A 131 -4.88 0.52 21.78
N TRP A 132 -5.95 1.30 21.59
CA TRP A 132 -6.12 2.19 20.43
C TRP A 132 -5.47 3.56 20.61
N GLU A 133 -5.13 3.96 21.83
CA GLU A 133 -4.32 5.17 22.05
C GLU A 133 -2.97 5.04 21.34
N ASN A 134 -2.61 6.08 20.59
CA ASN A 134 -1.40 6.13 19.77
C ASN A 134 -1.37 5.12 18.62
N VAL A 135 -2.53 4.58 18.22
CA VAL A 135 -2.68 3.63 17.11
C VAL A 135 -3.75 4.11 16.15
N VAL A 136 -3.47 4.08 14.85
CA VAL A 136 -4.49 4.21 13.80
C VAL A 136 -4.39 3.07 12.81
N ALA A 137 -5.53 2.52 12.42
CA ALA A 137 -5.59 1.69 11.22
C ALA A 137 -5.69 2.61 10.01
N ALA A 138 -4.97 2.36 8.91
CA ALA A 138 -5.05 3.23 7.73
C ALA A 138 -4.93 2.45 6.42
N GLY A 139 -5.31 3.09 5.31
CA GLY A 139 -5.13 2.51 3.98
C GLY A 139 -6.32 1.74 3.44
N GLY A 140 -5.99 0.71 2.65
CA GLY A 140 -6.95 0.04 1.79
C GLY A 140 -8.04 -0.70 2.56
N SER A 141 -7.78 -1.14 3.79
CA SER A 141 -8.76 -1.79 4.68
C SER A 141 -9.82 -0.79 5.16
N VAL A 142 -9.39 0.39 5.61
CA VAL A 142 -10.29 1.49 6.00
C VAL A 142 -11.11 1.95 4.79
N LEU A 143 -10.46 2.16 3.64
CA LEU A 143 -11.17 2.51 2.41
C LEU A 143 -12.20 1.44 2.01
N ALA A 144 -11.88 0.14 2.11
CA ALA A 144 -12.81 -0.94 1.78
C ALA A 144 -14.05 -0.96 2.68
N CYS A 145 -13.88 -0.58 3.95
CA CYS A 145 -14.99 -0.48 4.92
C CYS A 145 -15.79 0.82 4.75
N LEU A 146 -15.13 1.89 4.29
CA LEU A 146 -15.74 3.18 3.99
C LEU A 146 -16.49 3.18 2.67
N ALA A 147 -16.02 2.41 1.69
CA ALA A 147 -16.60 2.32 0.36
C ALA A 147 -18.06 1.87 0.44
N PRO A 148 -18.93 2.42 -0.42
CA PRO A 148 -20.31 1.98 -0.53
C PRO A 148 -20.28 0.54 -1.04
N PRO A 149 -20.95 -0.35 -0.32
CA PRO A 149 -22.21 -0.84 -0.86
C PRO A 149 -23.42 -0.10 -0.26
N GLN A 150 -24.58 -0.21 -0.90
CA GLN A 150 -25.83 0.34 -0.37
C GLN A 150 -26.23 -0.38 0.94
N TRP A 151 -27.18 0.22 1.67
CA TRP A 151 -27.59 -0.09 3.05
C TRP A 151 -28.07 -1.54 3.31
N THR A 152 -28.17 -2.35 2.27
CA THR A 152 -28.92 -3.61 2.22
C THR A 152 -28.06 -4.86 2.03
N ILE A 153 -26.73 -4.79 1.98
CA ILE A 153 -25.93 -6.01 1.84
C ILE A 153 -25.92 -6.79 3.17
N PRO A 154 -26.44 -8.04 3.20
CA PRO A 154 -26.34 -8.90 4.37
C PRO A 154 -24.87 -9.15 4.75
N PRO A 155 -24.56 -9.36 6.05
CA PRO A 155 -23.18 -9.61 6.49
C PRO A 155 -22.48 -10.77 5.76
N LYS A 156 -23.24 -11.76 5.27
CA LYS A 156 -22.73 -12.89 4.48
C LYS A 156 -22.18 -12.41 3.14
N ASP A 157 -22.97 -11.68 2.36
CA ASP A 157 -22.61 -11.18 1.04
C ASP A 157 -21.47 -10.14 1.14
N LEU A 158 -21.47 -9.33 2.21
CA LEU A 158 -20.38 -8.41 2.50
C LEU A 158 -19.07 -9.16 2.81
N ASN A 159 -19.15 -10.28 3.53
CA ASN A 159 -18.00 -11.13 3.75
C ASN A 159 -17.51 -11.74 2.43
N GLU A 160 -18.41 -12.28 1.59
CA GLU A 160 -18.05 -12.81 0.27
C GLU A 160 -17.36 -11.75 -0.60
N LEU A 161 -17.82 -10.49 -0.57
CA LEU A 161 -17.15 -9.36 -1.20
C LEU A 161 -15.73 -9.19 -0.68
N TYR A 162 -15.51 -9.18 0.64
CA TYR A 162 -14.17 -9.03 1.22
C TYR A 162 -13.26 -10.26 1.01
N GLN A 163 -13.83 -11.41 0.69
CA GLN A 163 -13.10 -12.62 0.29
C GLN A 163 -12.87 -12.74 -1.22
N SER A 164 -13.42 -11.83 -2.02
CA SER A 164 -13.17 -11.78 -3.48
C SER A 164 -11.71 -11.47 -3.81
N GLU A 165 -11.31 -11.71 -5.06
CA GLU A 165 -9.94 -11.47 -5.55
C GLU A 165 -9.42 -10.05 -5.28
N ASN A 166 -10.32 -9.07 -5.30
CA ASN A 166 -9.98 -7.66 -5.06
C ASN A 166 -9.50 -7.38 -3.63
N TYR A 167 -9.99 -8.16 -2.66
CA TYR A 167 -9.78 -7.91 -1.23
C TYR A 167 -9.09 -9.05 -0.48
N MET A 168 -9.03 -10.28 -1.01
CA MET A 168 -8.39 -11.42 -0.33
C MET A 168 -6.91 -11.21 -0.02
N THR A 169 -6.23 -10.33 -0.75
CA THR A 169 -4.81 -9.97 -0.56
C THR A 169 -4.63 -8.74 0.34
N SER A 170 -5.70 -8.32 1.03
CA SER A 170 -5.67 -7.15 1.90
C SER A 170 -5.12 -7.50 3.26
N ASP A 171 -4.36 -6.55 3.79
CA ASP A 171 -3.86 -6.54 5.15
C ASP A 171 -4.54 -5.40 5.92
N ILE A 172 -4.45 -5.44 7.24
CA ILE A 172 -4.89 -4.36 8.14
C ILE A 172 -3.64 -3.65 8.66
N ASP A 173 -3.31 -2.50 8.07
CA ASP A 173 -2.12 -1.73 8.45
C ASP A 173 -2.40 -0.86 9.67
N LEU A 174 -1.70 -1.13 10.77
CA LEU A 174 -1.68 -0.35 12.00
C LEU A 174 -0.42 0.50 12.07
N PHE A 175 -0.60 1.78 12.34
CA PHE A 175 0.44 2.78 12.46
C PHE A 175 0.52 3.27 13.90
N LEU A 176 1.73 3.26 14.47
CA LEU A 176 2.01 3.79 15.79
C LEU A 176 2.48 5.23 15.68
N TRP A 177 1.98 6.11 16.54
CA TRP A 177 2.31 7.53 16.49
C TRP A 177 2.50 8.14 17.88
N GLY A 178 3.37 9.12 18.03
CA GLY A 178 3.59 9.83 19.29
C GLY A 178 4.17 8.97 20.42
N LEU A 179 4.85 7.86 20.09
CA LEU A 179 5.47 6.95 21.05
C LEU A 179 7.00 6.95 20.91
N SER A 180 7.69 6.73 22.02
CA SER A 180 9.10 6.32 22.00
C SER A 180 9.25 4.89 21.46
N PRO A 181 10.44 4.50 21.00
CA PRO A 181 10.74 3.12 20.58
C PRO A 181 10.42 2.06 21.64
N GLU A 182 10.65 2.36 22.91
CA GLU A 182 10.41 1.47 24.04
C GLU A 182 8.90 1.30 24.29
N GLU A 183 8.16 2.39 24.32
CA GLU A 183 6.69 2.38 24.42
C GLU A 183 6.04 1.68 23.23
N ALA A 184 6.59 1.87 22.03
CA ALA A 184 6.11 1.22 20.82
C ALA A 184 6.24 -0.31 20.90
N LYS A 185 7.33 -0.85 21.46
CA LYS A 185 7.48 -2.31 21.67
C LYS A 185 6.41 -2.84 22.62
N ILE A 186 6.16 -2.13 23.72
CA ILE A 186 5.11 -2.51 24.68
C ILE A 186 3.74 -2.46 24.00
N LYS A 187 3.47 -1.42 23.21
CA LYS A 187 2.23 -1.29 22.44
C LYS A 187 2.04 -2.44 21.44
N MET A 188 3.10 -2.87 20.76
CA MET A 188 3.07 -4.01 19.84
C MET A 188 2.72 -5.33 20.55
N GLU A 189 3.26 -5.57 21.74
CA GLU A 189 2.92 -6.74 22.57
C GLU A 189 1.45 -6.70 23.01
N ASN A 190 0.96 -5.54 23.48
CA ASN A 190 -0.44 -5.38 23.90
C ASN A 190 -1.41 -5.64 22.73
N ILE A 191 -1.12 -5.11 21.54
CA ILE A 191 -1.89 -5.37 20.31
C ILE A 191 -1.90 -6.87 20.00
N ASN A 192 -0.73 -7.52 20.05
CA ASN A 192 -0.62 -8.96 19.79
C ASN A 192 -1.43 -9.79 20.81
N GLN A 193 -1.36 -9.44 22.10
CA GLN A 193 -2.14 -10.09 23.15
C GLN A 193 -3.65 -9.93 22.91
N ALA A 194 -4.11 -8.73 22.56
CA ALA A 194 -5.51 -8.48 22.23
C ALA A 194 -5.97 -9.32 21.02
N ILE A 195 -5.15 -9.44 19.98
CA ILE A 195 -5.45 -10.29 18.81
C ILE A 195 -5.50 -11.77 19.19
N CYS A 196 -4.56 -12.25 20.03
CA CYS A 196 -4.58 -13.61 20.55
C CYS A 196 -5.85 -13.90 21.38
N LEU A 197 -6.34 -12.93 22.14
CA LEU A 197 -7.58 -13.06 22.91
C LEU A 197 -8.84 -13.03 22.02
N ALA A 198 -8.79 -12.33 20.88
CA ALA A 198 -9.89 -12.25 19.94
C ALA A 198 -9.99 -13.50 19.06
N CYS A 199 -8.85 -14.09 18.70
CA CYS A 199 -8.75 -15.24 17.81
C CYS A 199 -8.86 -16.56 18.59
N LYS A 200 -9.70 -17.48 18.13
CA LYS A 200 -9.78 -18.85 18.71
C LYS A 200 -8.60 -19.74 18.37
N TRP A 201 -7.79 -19.33 17.39
CA TRP A 201 -6.74 -20.14 16.79
C TRP A 201 -5.36 -19.60 17.17
N ASN A 202 -4.34 -20.45 17.01
CA ASN A 202 -2.96 -20.04 17.17
C ASN A 202 -2.62 -18.85 16.26
N VAL A 203 -1.79 -17.96 16.78
CA VAL A 203 -1.29 -16.77 16.11
C VAL A 203 0.22 -16.94 15.89
N VAL A 204 0.73 -16.43 14.78
CA VAL A 204 2.17 -16.32 14.51
C VAL A 204 2.51 -14.91 14.05
N CYS A 205 3.57 -14.33 14.63
CA CYS A 205 4.12 -13.08 14.16
C CYS A 205 5.19 -13.36 13.10
N VAL A 206 5.22 -12.53 12.06
CA VAL A 206 6.17 -12.60 10.97
C VAL A 206 6.83 -11.23 10.82
N ARG A 207 8.13 -11.17 11.12
CA ARG A 207 8.96 -9.96 11.02
C ARG A 207 9.57 -9.85 9.62
N LYS A 208 9.46 -8.66 9.04
CA LYS A 208 10.18 -8.17 7.86
C LYS A 208 10.93 -6.89 8.21
N ALA A 209 11.61 -6.28 7.23
CA ALA A 209 12.41 -5.07 7.46
C ALA A 209 11.61 -3.91 8.07
N ASN A 210 10.41 -3.65 7.55
CA ASN A 210 9.62 -2.46 7.88
C ASN A 210 8.26 -2.77 8.53
N VAL A 211 7.96 -4.05 8.79
CA VAL A 211 6.66 -4.48 9.32
C VAL A 211 6.80 -5.73 10.17
N VAL A 212 6.02 -5.82 11.24
CA VAL A 212 5.69 -7.08 11.90
C VAL A 212 4.23 -7.39 11.62
N SER A 213 4.00 -8.55 11.02
CA SER A 213 2.66 -8.99 10.61
C SER A 213 2.18 -10.14 11.48
N ILE A 214 0.95 -10.05 11.98
CA ILE A 214 0.31 -11.00 12.88
C ILE A 214 -0.67 -11.83 12.03
N HIS A 215 -0.40 -13.13 11.95
CA HIS A 215 -1.15 -14.07 11.12
C HIS A 215 -1.88 -15.07 12.00
N THR A 216 -3.11 -15.39 11.62
CA THR A 216 -3.90 -16.49 12.19
C THR A 216 -4.60 -17.25 11.07
N ASN A 217 -5.53 -18.15 11.41
CA ASN A 217 -6.26 -18.92 10.43
C ASN A 217 -7.19 -18.01 9.61
N TYR A 218 -7.35 -18.35 8.32
CA TYR A 218 -8.44 -17.85 7.49
C TYR A 218 -9.80 -17.95 8.22
N PRO A 219 -10.70 -16.97 8.09
CA PRO A 219 -10.71 -15.82 7.16
C PRO A 219 -10.10 -14.51 7.71
N HIS A 220 -9.40 -14.51 8.84
CA HIS A 220 -8.87 -13.27 9.41
C HIS A 220 -7.74 -12.68 8.55
N CYS A 221 -7.94 -11.49 7.99
CA CYS A 221 -6.88 -10.77 7.28
C CYS A 221 -5.67 -10.54 8.20
N PRO A 222 -4.43 -10.63 7.68
CA PRO A 222 -3.24 -10.34 8.47
C PRO A 222 -3.26 -8.90 9.01
N VAL A 223 -2.87 -8.74 10.27
CA VAL A 223 -2.70 -7.41 10.88
C VAL A 223 -1.23 -7.02 10.80
N GLN A 224 -0.91 -5.90 10.19
CA GLN A 224 0.44 -5.43 9.96
C GLN A 224 0.74 -4.21 10.84
N ILE A 225 1.72 -4.31 11.73
CA ILE A 225 2.21 -3.16 12.48
C ILE A 225 3.44 -2.59 11.77
N ILE A 226 3.31 -1.35 11.29
CA ILE A 226 4.37 -0.66 10.56
C ILE A 226 5.46 -0.21 11.55
N LEU A 227 6.72 -0.54 11.25
CA LEU A 227 7.87 -0.25 12.12
C LEU A 227 8.40 1.19 12.01
N ARG A 228 7.66 2.07 11.34
CA ARG A 228 7.93 3.50 11.35
C ARG A 228 7.14 4.14 12.47
N LEU A 229 7.82 4.97 13.28
CA LEU A 229 7.16 5.80 14.27
C LEU A 229 6.81 7.14 13.64
N TYR A 230 5.56 7.53 13.78
CA TYR A 230 5.05 8.80 13.29
C TYR A 230 4.86 9.76 14.46
N GLN A 231 4.84 11.06 14.19
CA GLN A 231 4.51 12.06 15.20
C GLN A 231 2.99 12.13 15.40
N SER A 232 2.23 11.97 14.32
CA SER A 232 0.77 12.08 14.37
C SER A 232 0.06 11.34 13.23
N PRO A 233 -1.27 11.09 13.33
CA PRO A 233 -2.08 10.58 12.23
C PRO A 233 -2.04 11.45 10.96
N ALA A 234 -1.90 12.77 11.12
CA ALA A 234 -1.69 13.66 9.98
C ALA A 234 -0.40 13.32 9.22
N GLU A 235 0.71 13.03 9.92
CA GLU A 235 1.95 12.58 9.27
C GLU A 235 1.77 11.23 8.55
N VAL A 236 1.02 10.30 9.16
CA VAL A 236 0.72 8.99 8.57
C VAL A 236 0.06 9.19 7.21
N LEU A 237 -1.05 9.93 7.13
CA LEU A 237 -1.80 10.12 5.89
C LEU A 237 -1.08 11.02 4.87
N ALA A 238 -0.29 11.99 5.32
CA ALA A 238 0.53 12.81 4.43
C ALA A 238 1.61 11.99 3.69
N GLY A 239 2.06 10.87 4.27
CA GLY A 239 3.03 9.96 3.67
C GLY A 239 2.50 9.00 2.61
N PHE A 240 1.18 8.99 2.35
CA PHE A 240 0.56 8.05 1.41
C PHE A 240 0.66 8.54 -0.03
N ASP A 241 0.91 7.62 -0.96
CA ASP A 241 1.10 7.89 -2.38
C ASP A 241 -0.22 7.93 -3.18
N VAL A 242 -1.17 7.04 -2.90
CA VAL A 242 -2.47 6.94 -3.58
C VAL A 242 -3.57 7.67 -2.80
N ASP A 243 -4.25 8.62 -3.44
CA ASP A 243 -5.25 9.51 -2.82
C ASP A 243 -6.37 8.76 -2.10
N ALA A 244 -7.06 7.84 -2.77
CA ALA A 244 -8.18 7.10 -2.19
C ALA A 244 -7.76 6.27 -0.95
N ALA A 245 -6.49 5.88 -0.85
CA ALA A 245 -5.99 5.13 0.29
C ALA A 245 -5.75 5.99 1.54
N CYS A 246 -5.83 7.32 1.44
CA CYS A 246 -5.50 8.25 2.53
C CYS A 246 -6.65 8.40 3.53
N CYS A 247 -7.07 7.25 4.08
CA CYS A 247 -8.10 7.11 5.09
C CYS A 247 -7.48 6.46 6.34
N ALA A 248 -7.88 6.92 7.53
CA ALA A 248 -7.49 6.33 8.81
C ALA A 248 -8.71 6.11 9.73
N TYR A 249 -8.62 5.15 10.63
CA TYR A 249 -9.60 4.86 11.66
C TYR A 249 -8.90 4.66 13.00
N ASP A 250 -9.30 5.45 14.00
CA ASP A 250 -8.67 5.49 15.34
C ASP A 250 -9.54 4.85 16.44
N ARG A 251 -10.47 3.95 16.05
CA ARG A 251 -11.60 3.40 16.85
C ARG A 251 -12.81 4.34 16.98
N LYS A 252 -12.61 5.66 17.05
CA LYS A 252 -13.69 6.62 17.30
C LYS A 252 -14.17 7.27 16.01
N THR A 253 -13.24 7.66 15.14
CA THR A 253 -13.46 8.53 14.00
C THR A 253 -12.77 7.97 12.77
N VAL A 254 -13.37 8.22 11.60
CA VAL A 254 -12.76 7.90 10.30
C VAL A 254 -12.27 9.19 9.67
N TRP A 255 -10.96 9.30 9.57
CA TRP A 255 -10.24 10.48 9.10
C TRP A 255 -9.85 10.33 7.64
N VAL A 256 -9.99 11.41 6.88
CA VAL A 256 -9.46 11.55 5.52
C VAL A 256 -8.75 12.89 5.35
N ASN A 257 -7.89 13.01 4.36
CA ASN A 257 -7.43 14.33 3.89
C ASN A 257 -8.24 14.79 2.65
N PRO A 258 -8.19 16.08 2.29
CA PRO A 258 -8.95 16.63 1.16
C PRO A 258 -8.80 15.87 -0.16
N ARG A 259 -7.58 15.41 -0.50
CA ARG A 259 -7.35 14.63 -1.73
C ARG A 259 -7.99 13.24 -1.68
N SER A 260 -8.01 12.58 -0.52
CA SER A 260 -8.74 11.32 -0.37
C SER A 260 -10.23 11.53 -0.55
N LEU A 261 -10.79 12.56 0.08
CA LEU A 261 -12.20 12.90 -0.04
C LEU A 261 -12.56 13.20 -1.51
N ALA A 262 -11.76 13.99 -2.21
CA ALA A 262 -11.94 14.26 -3.64
C ALA A 262 -11.88 12.97 -4.48
N ALA A 263 -10.92 12.08 -4.22
CA ALA A 263 -10.78 10.81 -4.93
C ALA A 263 -11.97 9.87 -4.69
N ILE A 264 -12.49 9.83 -3.46
CA ILE A 264 -13.71 9.08 -3.09
C ILE A 264 -14.92 9.67 -3.80
N ILE A 265 -15.13 10.99 -3.75
CA ILE A 265 -16.29 11.66 -4.36
C ILE A 265 -16.34 11.44 -5.88
N ARG A 266 -15.23 11.65 -6.59
CA ARG A 266 -15.20 11.52 -8.06
C ARG A 266 -14.84 10.12 -8.57
N GLN A 267 -14.58 9.18 -7.66
CA GLN A 267 -14.16 7.81 -7.98
C GLN A 267 -12.85 7.73 -8.79
N ALA A 268 -11.88 8.62 -8.55
CA ALA A 268 -10.63 8.65 -9.31
C ALA A 268 -9.42 9.11 -8.49
N ASN A 269 -8.30 8.41 -8.59
CA ASN A 269 -7.01 8.81 -8.03
C ASN A 269 -6.29 9.77 -8.99
N THR A 270 -5.81 10.93 -8.51
CA THR A 270 -4.94 11.80 -9.30
C THR A 270 -3.53 11.24 -9.28
N ILE A 271 -2.84 11.29 -10.43
CA ILE A 271 -1.40 11.08 -10.47
C ILE A 271 -0.68 12.32 -9.93
N ASP A 272 0.05 12.14 -8.83
CA ASP A 272 0.97 13.13 -8.28
C ASP A 272 2.37 12.51 -8.17
N ILE A 273 3.26 12.93 -9.06
CA ILE A 273 4.63 12.41 -9.13
C ILE A 273 5.44 12.78 -7.89
N THR A 274 5.09 13.87 -7.20
CA THR A 274 5.79 14.31 -5.99
C THR A 274 5.55 13.37 -4.80
N ARG A 275 4.67 12.37 -4.94
CA ARG A 275 4.29 11.39 -3.91
C ARG A 275 4.63 9.96 -4.29
N ARG A 276 5.30 9.75 -5.42
CA ARG A 276 5.52 8.42 -6.01
C ARG A 276 6.41 7.54 -5.14
N SER A 277 5.80 6.54 -4.48
CA SER A 277 6.54 5.44 -3.86
C SER A 277 7.08 4.42 -4.89
N PRO A 278 8.02 3.53 -4.51
CA PRO A 278 8.44 2.42 -5.37
C PRO A 278 7.28 1.51 -5.84
N SER A 279 6.22 1.42 -5.04
CA SER A 279 5.04 0.59 -5.31
C SER A 279 3.90 1.35 -6.00
N TYR A 280 4.03 2.66 -6.22
CA TYR A 280 2.94 3.55 -6.62
C TYR A 280 2.17 3.05 -7.85
N LYS A 281 2.90 2.64 -8.90
CA LYS A 281 2.32 2.10 -10.15
C LYS A 281 1.45 0.86 -9.89
N MET A 282 1.94 -0.08 -9.09
CA MET A 282 1.22 -1.30 -8.74
C MET A 282 0.02 -1.00 -7.83
N ARG A 283 0.16 -0.03 -6.92
CA ARG A 283 -0.95 0.42 -6.07
C ARG A 283 -2.04 1.08 -6.92
N LEU A 284 -1.70 1.92 -7.89
CA LEU A 284 -2.68 2.52 -8.80
C LEU A 284 -3.47 1.46 -9.57
N ALA A 285 -2.80 0.43 -10.10
CA ALA A 285 -3.48 -0.70 -10.75
C ALA A 285 -4.38 -1.48 -9.77
N LYS A 286 -3.91 -1.72 -8.54
CA LYS A 286 -4.71 -2.35 -7.47
C LYS A 286 -5.97 -1.55 -7.13
N TYR A 287 -5.86 -0.23 -6.98
CA TYR A 287 -7.04 0.60 -6.70
C TYR A 287 -7.95 0.75 -7.92
N ALA A 288 -7.40 0.62 -9.14
CA ALA A 288 -8.21 0.53 -10.35
C ALA A 288 -9.08 -0.73 -10.40
N SER A 289 -8.55 -1.89 -10.02
CA SER A 289 -9.36 -3.11 -9.90
C SER A 289 -10.42 -3.02 -8.79
N ARG A 290 -10.20 -2.15 -7.79
CA ARG A 290 -11.15 -1.82 -6.71
C ARG A 290 -12.13 -0.70 -7.07
N GLY A 291 -12.27 -0.38 -8.35
CA GLY A 291 -13.29 0.55 -8.82
C GLY A 291 -12.92 2.02 -8.70
N PHE A 292 -11.64 2.38 -8.89
CA PHE A 292 -11.21 3.78 -9.05
C PHE A 292 -10.63 4.02 -10.44
N GLU A 293 -10.93 5.16 -11.04
CA GLU A 293 -10.20 5.61 -12.23
C GLU A 293 -8.79 6.10 -11.85
N VAL A 294 -7.87 6.13 -12.82
CA VAL A 294 -6.57 6.81 -12.69
C VAL A 294 -6.56 8.02 -13.60
N TYR A 295 -6.56 9.20 -13.00
CA TYR A 295 -6.66 10.50 -13.64
C TYR A 295 -5.30 11.18 -13.72
N ILE A 296 -4.96 11.69 -14.91
CA ILE A 296 -3.73 12.44 -15.19
C ILE A 296 -4.13 13.80 -15.78
N PRO A 297 -4.09 14.88 -14.97
CA PRO A 297 -4.48 16.22 -15.42
C PRO A 297 -3.70 16.66 -16.67
N SER A 298 -2.39 16.40 -16.70
CA SER A 298 -1.47 16.81 -17.75
C SER A 298 -1.38 15.85 -18.95
N LEU A 299 -2.21 14.80 -19.02
CA LEU A 299 -2.14 13.84 -20.12
C LEU A 299 -2.61 14.46 -21.44
N LYS A 300 -1.70 14.49 -22.42
CA LYS A 300 -2.00 14.90 -23.79
C LYS A 300 -2.13 13.69 -24.71
N ARG A 301 -3.31 13.08 -24.72
CA ARG A 301 -3.57 11.79 -25.40
C ARG A 301 -3.18 11.78 -26.89
N ALA A 302 -3.34 12.90 -27.59
CA ALA A 302 -3.04 13.04 -29.01
C ALA A 302 -1.53 13.04 -29.32
N GLU A 303 -0.70 13.46 -28.36
CA GLU A 303 0.76 13.52 -28.52
C GLU A 303 1.41 12.16 -28.20
N VAL A 304 0.65 11.19 -27.66
CA VAL A 304 1.19 9.87 -27.30
C VAL A 304 1.53 9.08 -28.56
N ASN A 305 2.76 8.58 -28.63
CA ASN A 305 3.26 7.87 -29.82
C ASN A 305 2.33 6.71 -30.25
N PRO A 306 1.79 6.70 -31.48
CA PRO A 306 0.92 5.65 -31.99
C PRO A 306 1.54 4.27 -32.04
N ALA A 307 2.88 4.14 -32.15
CA ALA A 307 3.60 2.87 -32.07
C ALA A 307 3.53 2.27 -30.65
N VAL A 308 3.45 3.12 -29.64
CA VAL A 308 3.13 2.74 -28.26
C VAL A 308 1.64 2.36 -28.14
N SER A 309 0.77 2.84 -29.05
CA SER A 309 -0.67 2.57 -29.11
C SER A 309 -1.12 1.33 -29.89
N HIS A 310 -0.40 0.95 -30.95
CA HIS A 310 -0.72 -0.20 -31.81
C HIS A 310 -0.12 -1.52 -31.29
N ALA A 311 0.98 -1.47 -30.51
CA ALA A 311 1.15 -2.47 -29.46
C ALA A 311 0.00 -2.24 -28.48
N ALA A 312 -0.89 -3.21 -28.25
CA ALA A 312 -2.11 -3.08 -27.42
C ALA A 312 -1.85 -2.79 -25.91
N ASN A 313 -0.75 -2.11 -25.59
CA ASN A 313 -0.04 -2.08 -24.32
C ASN A 313 0.54 -0.68 -24.01
N VAL A 314 -0.09 0.44 -24.39
CA VAL A 314 0.40 1.80 -24.00
C VAL A 314 0.71 1.90 -22.50
N LEU A 315 -0.09 1.21 -21.68
CA LEU A 315 0.08 1.13 -20.23
C LEU A 315 0.83 -0.11 -19.75
N ARG A 316 0.64 -1.22 -20.48
CA ARG A 316 1.23 -2.52 -20.19
C ARG A 316 2.71 -2.58 -20.56
N GLU A 317 3.20 -1.63 -21.34
CA GLU A 317 4.61 -1.41 -21.65
C GLU A 317 5.13 -0.06 -21.13
N ALA A 318 4.44 1.09 -21.16
CA ALA A 318 5.04 2.31 -20.58
C ALA A 318 5.25 2.23 -19.04
N LEU A 319 4.52 1.38 -18.30
CA LEU A 319 4.84 1.09 -16.90
C LEU A 319 5.84 -0.08 -16.73
N THR A 320 5.98 -0.95 -17.74
CA THR A 320 6.77 -2.21 -17.72
C THR A 320 8.12 -2.11 -18.44
N TYR A 321 8.27 -1.30 -19.48
CA TYR A 321 9.51 -1.01 -20.20
C TYR A 321 10.42 -0.10 -19.38
N THR A 322 9.86 0.88 -18.63
CA THR A 322 10.63 1.64 -17.63
C THR A 322 11.14 0.73 -16.50
N TYR A 323 10.44 -0.37 -16.20
CA TYR A 323 10.89 -1.39 -15.24
C TYR A 323 11.98 -2.30 -15.86
N LEU A 324 11.88 -2.68 -17.13
CA LEU A 324 12.82 -3.58 -17.80
C LEU A 324 14.18 -2.95 -18.14
N ARG A 325 14.26 -1.64 -18.36
CA ARG A 325 15.53 -0.95 -18.71
C ARG A 325 16.35 -0.53 -17.48
N TYR A 326 15.73 -0.33 -16.31
CA TYR A 326 16.42 0.12 -15.10
C TYR A 326 16.85 -1.00 -14.14
N THR A 327 16.38 -2.24 -14.33
CA THR A 327 16.86 -3.43 -13.59
C THR A 327 17.78 -4.33 -14.41
N THR A 328 18.47 -3.79 -15.43
CA THR A 328 19.53 -4.52 -16.13
C THR A 328 20.74 -4.68 -15.20
N GLY A 329 20.68 -5.78 -14.45
CA GLY A 329 21.76 -6.39 -13.69
C GLY A 329 21.33 -7.73 -13.11
N ILE A 330 20.04 -7.96 -12.87
CA ILE A 330 19.57 -9.15 -12.14
C ILE A 330 18.17 -9.57 -12.61
N CYS A 331 18.03 -10.28 -13.74
CA CYS A 331 17.04 -11.36 -13.92
C CYS A 331 17.03 -11.90 -15.36
N ARG A 332 16.91 -13.23 -15.49
CA ARG A 332 16.96 -13.96 -16.76
C ARG A 332 15.62 -13.89 -17.54
N PRO A 333 15.64 -14.03 -18.87
CA PRO A 333 14.50 -13.74 -19.77
C PRO A 333 13.20 -14.53 -19.49
N GLY A 334 13.26 -15.72 -18.91
CA GLY A 334 12.09 -16.61 -18.72
C GLY A 334 11.10 -16.19 -17.64
N GLN A 335 11.45 -15.28 -16.73
CA GLN A 335 10.54 -14.78 -15.67
C GLN A 335 9.70 -13.56 -16.10
N LYS A 336 9.95 -13.01 -17.29
CA LYS A 336 9.26 -11.81 -17.81
C LYS A 336 7.77 -12.07 -18.16
N ALA A 337 7.40 -13.32 -18.45
CA ALA A 337 6.04 -13.68 -18.86
C ALA A 337 5.08 -13.94 -17.69
N LEU A 338 5.55 -14.43 -16.53
CA LEU A 338 4.65 -14.88 -15.45
C LEU A 338 4.01 -13.74 -14.65
N LEU A 339 4.72 -12.62 -14.45
CA LEU A 339 4.19 -11.42 -13.77
C LEU A 339 3.14 -10.68 -14.61
N ALA A 340 3.20 -10.83 -15.94
CA ALA A 340 2.20 -10.33 -16.86
C ALA A 340 1.05 -11.32 -17.10
N CYS A 341 1.11 -12.55 -16.56
CA CYS A 341 0.08 -13.57 -16.77
C CYS A 341 -0.81 -13.80 -15.54
N SER A 342 -0.34 -13.59 -14.31
CA SER A 342 -1.11 -13.93 -13.10
C SER A 342 -2.22 -12.94 -12.72
N PHE A 343 -2.38 -11.84 -13.47
CA PHE A 343 -3.50 -10.89 -13.35
C PHE A 343 -4.42 -10.91 -14.59
N TRP A 344 -4.16 -11.80 -15.55
CA TRP A 344 -4.59 -11.64 -16.94
C TRP A 344 -5.32 -12.88 -17.48
N SER A 345 -6.21 -13.47 -16.70
CA SER A 345 -7.16 -14.49 -17.19
C SER A 345 -8.52 -13.87 -17.55
N ASP A 346 -9.02 -12.92 -16.75
CA ASP A 346 -10.44 -12.51 -16.87
C ASP A 346 -10.67 -11.20 -17.63
N ALA A 347 -9.59 -10.57 -18.13
CA ALA A 347 -9.67 -9.41 -19.03
C ALA A 347 -9.64 -9.81 -20.52
N ILE A 348 -9.58 -11.11 -20.85
CA ILE A 348 -9.52 -11.61 -22.23
C ILE A 348 -10.84 -12.30 -22.58
N LEU A 349 -11.84 -11.48 -22.90
CA LEU A 349 -12.91 -11.88 -23.82
C LEU A 349 -13.52 -10.64 -24.47
N ILE A 350 -12.69 -9.89 -25.20
CA ILE A 350 -13.16 -8.90 -26.16
C ILE A 350 -12.37 -9.13 -27.46
N THR A 351 -13.05 -9.82 -28.38
CA THR A 351 -12.94 -9.83 -29.85
C THR A 351 -11.70 -10.43 -30.53
N GLY A 352 -11.90 -11.63 -31.12
CA GLY A 352 -11.77 -11.83 -32.57
C GLY A 352 -10.39 -12.08 -33.18
N ILE A 353 -10.17 -13.34 -33.59
CA ILE A 353 -9.40 -13.81 -34.77
C ILE A 353 -8.01 -13.18 -34.97
N ILE A 354 -6.95 -13.90 -34.61
CA ILE A 354 -5.78 -14.12 -35.48
C ILE A 354 -5.24 -15.53 -35.21
N GLU A 355 -5.51 -16.47 -36.11
CA GLU A 355 -4.70 -17.66 -36.30
C GLU A 355 -3.30 -17.22 -36.75
N THR A 356 -2.25 -17.55 -35.99
CA THR A 356 -0.91 -17.61 -36.57
C THR A 356 -0.14 -18.79 -36.01
N THR A 357 0.01 -19.76 -36.90
CA THR A 357 0.99 -20.83 -36.95
C THR A 357 2.41 -20.30 -36.73
N ALA A 358 3.08 -20.72 -35.65
CA ALA A 358 4.54 -20.65 -35.56
C ALA A 358 5.10 -21.71 -34.59
N GLN A 359 6.20 -22.31 -35.03
CA GLN A 359 6.74 -23.62 -34.64
C GLN A 359 7.30 -23.69 -33.20
N ARG A 360 7.14 -24.86 -32.56
CA ARG A 360 7.59 -25.19 -31.19
C ARG A 360 9.11 -25.45 -31.12
N PRO A 361 9.86 -24.81 -30.19
CA PRO A 361 11.15 -25.31 -29.74
C PRO A 361 10.99 -26.30 -28.56
N ARG A 362 11.89 -27.29 -28.51
CA ARG A 362 11.88 -28.49 -27.66
C ARG A 362 11.79 -28.24 -26.15
N ALA A 363 11.09 -29.16 -25.49
CA ALA A 363 10.72 -29.17 -24.08
C ALA A 363 11.92 -29.19 -23.11
N ARG A 364 11.92 -28.24 -22.15
CA ARG A 364 12.59 -28.41 -20.85
C ARG A 364 11.55 -28.89 -19.83
N ARG A 365 11.94 -29.85 -18.99
CA ARG A 365 11.11 -30.49 -17.96
C ARG A 365 10.34 -29.45 -17.13
N PRO A 366 9.02 -29.62 -16.90
CA PRO A 366 8.22 -28.64 -16.20
C PRO A 366 8.56 -28.67 -14.70
N TYR A 367 8.96 -27.53 -14.15
CA TYR A 367 8.71 -27.26 -12.73
C TYR A 367 7.19 -27.31 -12.51
N PRO A 368 6.70 -27.83 -11.37
CA PRO A 368 5.27 -27.91 -11.11
C PRO A 368 4.67 -26.50 -11.20
N ARG A 369 3.82 -26.28 -12.21
CA ARG A 369 3.08 -25.04 -12.36
C ARG A 369 2.12 -24.94 -11.17
N LEU A 370 2.30 -23.91 -10.35
CA LEU A 370 1.27 -23.51 -9.40
C LEU A 370 -0.02 -23.25 -10.19
N THR A 371 -1.15 -23.79 -9.75
CA THR A 371 -2.44 -23.53 -10.38
C THR A 371 -2.82 -22.04 -10.22
N ILE A 372 -3.71 -21.53 -11.06
CA ILE A 372 -4.16 -20.13 -11.04
C ILE A 372 -4.68 -19.74 -9.63
N GLU A 373 -5.41 -20.64 -8.97
CA GLU A 373 -5.81 -20.49 -7.56
C GLU A 373 -4.62 -20.33 -6.61
N GLN A 374 -3.56 -21.11 -6.77
CA GLN A 374 -2.37 -21.05 -5.91
C GLN A 374 -1.57 -19.76 -6.13
N ALA A 375 -1.61 -19.16 -7.33
CA ALA A 375 -0.99 -17.87 -7.62
C ALA A 375 -1.77 -16.70 -7.00
N ALA A 376 -3.11 -16.74 -7.03
CA ALA A 376 -3.98 -15.78 -6.35
C ALA A 376 -3.84 -15.86 -4.81
N LEU A 377 -3.80 -17.07 -4.25
CA LEU A 377 -3.55 -17.36 -2.82
C LEU A 377 -2.13 -16.99 -2.35
N SER A 378 -1.21 -16.69 -3.28
CA SER A 378 0.18 -16.28 -3.00
C SER A 378 0.43 -14.78 -3.16
N ALA A 379 -0.61 -14.00 -3.45
CA ALA A 379 -0.50 -12.56 -3.59
C ALA A 379 -0.53 -11.88 -2.21
N SER A 380 0.67 -11.55 -1.69
CA SER A 380 0.85 -10.72 -0.50
C SER A 380 0.91 -9.23 -0.84
N SER A 381 0.95 -8.37 0.18
CA SER A 381 1.17 -6.92 0.05
C SER A 381 2.24 -6.55 -0.99
N ASN A 382 1.95 -5.52 -1.80
CA ASN A 382 2.72 -5.12 -2.98
C ASN A 382 4.06 -4.43 -2.66
N TYR A 383 4.44 -4.31 -1.38
CA TYR A 383 5.73 -3.72 -0.98
C TYR A 383 6.92 -4.68 -1.24
N ASP A 384 6.66 -5.98 -1.35
CA ASP A 384 7.69 -7.03 -1.46
C ASP A 384 7.90 -7.55 -2.90
N CYS A 385 7.51 -6.78 -3.93
CA CYS A 385 7.48 -7.24 -5.32
C CYS A 385 8.85 -7.73 -5.86
N GLY A 386 9.96 -7.33 -5.23
CA GLY A 386 11.32 -7.76 -5.57
C GLY A 386 11.85 -8.97 -4.79
N VAL A 387 11.14 -9.45 -3.76
CA VAL A 387 11.66 -10.49 -2.86
C VAL A 387 10.62 -11.59 -2.68
N GLY A 388 10.48 -12.47 -3.67
CA GLY A 388 9.50 -13.56 -3.66
C GLY A 388 9.54 -14.46 -2.41
N VAL A 389 10.69 -14.52 -1.73
CA VAL A 389 10.91 -15.27 -0.48
C VAL A 389 10.19 -14.63 0.73
N ALA A 390 9.89 -13.33 0.70
CA ALA A 390 9.19 -12.62 1.78
C ALA A 390 7.65 -12.70 1.67
N LYS A 391 7.11 -13.25 0.58
CA LYS A 391 5.66 -13.34 0.35
C LYS A 391 5.02 -14.35 1.29
N ILE A 392 4.12 -13.89 2.14
CA ILE A 392 3.32 -14.76 3.02
C ILE A 392 1.98 -15.03 2.33
N PRO A 393 1.64 -16.31 2.11
CA PRO A 393 0.37 -16.67 1.48
C PRO A 393 -0.80 -16.53 2.45
N TYR A 394 -2.00 -16.34 1.90
CA TYR A 394 -3.25 -16.22 2.64
C TYR A 394 -4.32 -17.11 2.01
N GLY A 395 -5.28 -17.55 2.81
CA GLY A 395 -6.45 -18.30 2.35
C GLY A 395 -6.76 -19.57 3.16
N PRO A 396 -7.84 -20.30 2.82
CA PRO A 396 -8.41 -21.37 3.65
C PRO A 396 -7.44 -22.51 4.00
N LYS A 397 -6.43 -22.75 3.15
CA LYS A 397 -5.44 -23.82 3.34
C LYS A 397 -4.29 -23.43 4.28
N TRP A 398 -4.17 -22.15 4.63
CA TRP A 398 -3.07 -21.60 5.43
C TRP A 398 -3.50 -21.37 6.87
N THR A 399 -2.69 -21.92 7.79
CA THR A 399 -2.83 -21.76 9.24
C THR A 399 -1.57 -21.12 9.79
N ALA A 400 -1.61 -20.55 11.00
CA ALA A 400 -0.43 -19.98 11.64
C ALA A 400 0.76 -20.97 11.67
N LYS A 401 0.52 -22.25 11.99
CA LYS A 401 1.56 -23.30 11.98
C LYS A 401 2.14 -23.55 10.58
N LYS A 402 1.31 -23.52 9.53
CA LYS A 402 1.80 -23.69 8.14
C LYS A 402 2.61 -22.48 7.67
N ILE A 403 2.19 -21.27 8.05
CA ILE A 403 2.95 -20.03 7.77
C ILE A 403 4.29 -20.08 8.49
N GLN A 404 4.29 -20.48 9.76
CA GLN A 404 5.51 -20.65 10.55
C GLN A 404 6.45 -21.68 9.91
N ASN A 405 5.93 -22.86 9.55
CA ASN A 405 6.68 -23.91 8.86
C ASN A 405 7.20 -23.45 7.49
N LEU A 406 6.43 -22.66 6.75
CA LEU A 406 6.85 -22.09 5.47
C LEU A 406 8.03 -21.15 5.67
N VAL A 407 7.94 -20.23 6.64
CA VAL A 407 9.04 -19.32 6.96
C VAL A 407 10.26 -20.12 7.42
N PHE A 408 10.10 -21.11 8.31
CA PHE A 408 11.20 -22.00 8.72
C PHE A 408 11.76 -22.87 7.59
N SER A 409 10.96 -23.26 6.60
CA SER A 409 11.45 -24.00 5.42
C SER A 409 12.22 -23.10 4.45
N ARG A 410 11.93 -21.79 4.47
CA ARG A 410 12.69 -20.76 3.76
C ARG A 410 13.93 -20.33 4.53
N LEU A 411 13.99 -20.65 5.82
CA LEU A 411 15.21 -20.55 6.63
C LEU A 411 16.09 -21.78 6.34
N PRO A 412 17.39 -21.61 6.11
CA PRO A 412 18.24 -22.72 5.68
C PRO A 412 18.30 -23.81 6.76
N ARG A 413 17.90 -25.04 6.43
CA ARG A 413 18.33 -26.24 7.16
C ARG A 413 19.71 -26.65 6.64
N LYS A 414 20.65 -26.96 7.54
CA LYS A 414 21.81 -27.81 7.19
C LYS A 414 21.27 -29.16 6.74
N ILE A 415 21.05 -29.35 5.45
CA ILE A 415 20.91 -30.67 4.86
C ILE A 415 22.31 -31.07 4.40
N PHE A 416 22.77 -32.21 4.89
CA PHE A 416 24.04 -32.85 4.58
C PHE A 416 24.50 -32.60 3.14
N GLY A 417 25.63 -31.93 2.99
CA GLY A 417 26.47 -32.02 1.79
C GLY A 417 26.13 -31.18 0.55
N SER A 418 25.09 -30.33 0.53
CA SER A 418 24.86 -29.46 -0.65
C SER A 418 24.23 -28.09 -0.34
N PRO A 419 24.85 -26.96 -0.75
CA PRO A 419 24.43 -25.62 -0.40
C PRO A 419 23.25 -25.14 -1.28
N THR A 420 22.02 -25.38 -0.86
CA THR A 420 20.83 -24.87 -1.56
C THR A 420 20.33 -23.55 -0.95
N LEU A 421 20.28 -22.52 -1.82
CA LEU A 421 19.75 -21.16 -1.65
C LEU A 421 20.43 -20.26 -0.59
N PHE A 422 21.71 -20.01 -0.83
CA PHE A 422 22.39 -18.81 -0.37
C PHE A 422 21.99 -17.60 -1.23
N PHE A 423 21.71 -16.44 -0.61
CA PHE A 423 22.09 -15.17 -1.20
C PHE A 423 23.63 -15.04 -1.09
N LYS A 424 24.38 -15.83 -1.87
CA LYS A 424 25.78 -15.51 -2.16
C LYS A 424 25.75 -14.25 -3.02
N ALA A 425 26.27 -13.14 -2.51
CA ALA A 425 26.74 -12.05 -3.35
C ALA A 425 27.78 -12.61 -4.34
N PRO A 426 27.96 -12.00 -5.53
CA PRO A 426 29.02 -12.41 -6.45
C PRO A 426 30.35 -12.50 -5.72
N HIS A 427 31.11 -13.52 -6.11
CA HIS A 427 32.27 -14.08 -5.44
C HIS A 427 33.42 -13.05 -5.30
N ASN A 428 33.34 -12.13 -4.34
CA ASN A 428 34.49 -11.37 -3.85
C ASN A 428 34.68 -11.69 -2.36
N GLN A 429 35.93 -11.89 -1.96
CA GLN A 429 36.42 -12.58 -0.75
C GLN A 429 36.03 -11.98 0.63
N LEU A 430 34.99 -11.14 0.73
CA LEU A 430 34.63 -10.37 1.94
C LEU A 430 33.20 -10.57 2.48
N ASN A 431 32.44 -11.61 2.06
CA ASN A 431 31.04 -11.78 2.49
C ASN A 431 30.65 -13.25 2.82
N MET A 432 30.81 -13.64 4.09
CA MET A 432 30.45 -14.98 4.62
C MET A 432 29.43 -14.94 5.79
N GLY A 433 28.51 -13.96 5.84
CA GLY A 433 27.53 -13.86 6.93
C GLY A 433 26.20 -14.58 6.66
N HIS A 434 25.64 -15.23 7.69
CA HIS A 434 24.25 -15.72 7.74
C HIS A 434 23.26 -14.53 7.81
N ARG A 435 22.20 -14.53 6.99
CA ARG A 435 21.30 -13.38 6.78
C ARG A 435 19.83 -13.80 6.72
N HIS A 436 18.94 -12.95 7.22
CA HIS A 436 17.49 -13.16 7.12
C HIS A 436 16.82 -12.07 6.29
N VAL A 437 15.79 -12.47 5.56
CA VAL A 437 14.83 -11.56 4.93
C VAL A 437 13.53 -11.52 5.74
N ILE A 438 13.23 -12.63 6.44
CA ILE A 438 11.99 -12.85 7.16
C ILE A 438 12.25 -13.77 8.35
N PHE A 439 11.49 -13.57 9.42
CA PHE A 439 11.50 -14.40 10.63
C PHE A 439 10.06 -14.63 11.10
N ALA A 440 9.77 -15.80 11.67
CA ALA A 440 8.47 -16.12 12.22
C ALA A 440 8.59 -16.68 13.64
N GLY A 441 7.76 -16.19 14.55
CA GLY A 441 7.81 -16.55 15.97
C GLY A 441 6.72 -15.84 16.77
N THR A 442 6.94 -15.71 18.07
CA THR A 442 6.15 -14.82 18.94
C THR A 442 6.45 -13.35 18.64
N MET A 443 5.62 -12.43 19.12
CA MET A 443 5.91 -10.99 19.03
C MET A 443 7.23 -10.67 19.72
N GLN A 444 7.46 -11.21 20.93
CA GLN A 444 8.70 -11.02 21.67
C GLN A 444 9.93 -11.48 20.89
N GLU A 445 9.90 -12.66 20.28
CA GLU A 445 10.98 -13.14 19.42
C GLU A 445 11.18 -12.25 18.19
N CYS A 446 10.10 -11.74 17.60
CA CYS A 446 10.15 -10.78 16.50
C CYS A 446 10.76 -9.43 16.92
N LEU A 447 10.65 -9.02 18.19
CA LEU A 447 11.21 -7.75 18.68
C LEU A 447 12.66 -7.90 19.20
N GLN A 448 13.07 -9.12 19.57
CA GLN A 448 14.36 -9.44 20.17
C GLN A 448 15.36 -10.07 19.17
N SER A 449 16.48 -10.55 19.70
CA SER A 449 17.45 -11.31 18.91
C SER A 449 16.93 -12.72 18.64
N PHE A 450 16.65 -13.03 17.38
CA PHE A 450 16.08 -14.31 16.97
C PHE A 450 17.09 -15.25 16.29
N CYS A 451 18.35 -14.83 16.15
CA CYS A 451 19.39 -15.60 15.47
C CYS A 451 20.77 -15.33 16.06
N SER A 452 21.38 -16.35 16.69
CA SER A 452 22.72 -16.27 17.27
C SER A 452 23.86 -16.32 16.24
N ALA A 453 23.62 -16.92 15.07
CA ALA A 453 24.61 -17.04 13.98
C ALA A 453 24.66 -15.80 13.06
N CYS A 454 23.76 -14.83 13.28
CA CYS A 454 23.63 -13.66 12.43
C CYS A 454 24.55 -12.54 12.90
N SER A 455 25.45 -12.12 12.01
CA SER A 455 26.25 -10.92 12.25
C SER A 455 25.48 -9.66 11.83
N PRO A 456 25.81 -8.48 12.40
CA PRO A 456 25.22 -7.22 11.97
C PRO A 456 25.37 -6.99 10.46
N LEU A 457 24.36 -6.39 9.81
CA LEU A 457 24.45 -6.13 8.37
C LEU A 457 25.58 -5.15 8.06
N PRO A 458 26.47 -5.50 7.11
CA PRO A 458 27.39 -4.56 6.50
C PRO A 458 26.67 -3.32 5.94
N GLY A 459 27.33 -2.16 5.97
CA GLY A 459 26.77 -0.91 5.46
C GLY A 459 26.41 -0.90 3.97
N SER A 460 26.96 -1.84 3.18
CA SER A 460 26.72 -1.97 1.73
C SER A 460 25.45 -2.75 1.36
N LEU A 461 24.73 -3.34 2.32
CA LEU A 461 23.53 -4.13 2.06
C LEU A 461 22.25 -3.29 2.07
N ASN A 462 21.27 -3.74 1.28
CA ASN A 462 19.96 -3.13 1.24
C ASN A 462 19.20 -3.40 2.55
N LYS A 463 19.11 -2.38 3.39
CA LYS A 463 18.45 -2.44 4.71
C LYS A 463 16.93 -2.57 4.61
N ASP A 464 16.34 -2.25 3.46
CA ASP A 464 14.91 -2.39 3.22
C ASP A 464 14.47 -3.85 2.97
N ILE A 465 15.45 -4.76 2.85
CA ILE A 465 15.20 -6.18 2.52
C ILE A 465 15.65 -7.12 3.63
N TYR A 466 16.78 -6.86 4.28
CA TYR A 466 17.40 -7.79 5.23
C TYR A 466 17.16 -7.38 6.69
N ILE A 467 17.01 -8.39 7.57
CA ILE A 467 16.78 -8.24 9.02
C ILE A 467 17.80 -9.03 9.85
N TRP A 468 18.06 -8.56 11.08
CA TRP A 468 18.89 -9.25 12.08
C TRP A 468 18.64 -8.70 13.49
N GLY A 469 18.83 -9.51 14.53
CA GLY A 469 18.88 -9.01 15.91
C GLY A 469 17.62 -8.25 16.38
N PRO A 470 17.67 -7.56 17.53
CA PRO A 470 16.54 -6.82 18.07
C PRO A 470 16.21 -5.57 17.27
N ILE A 471 14.98 -5.05 17.39
CA ILE A 471 14.62 -3.73 16.86
C ILE A 471 15.22 -2.64 17.76
N THR A 472 16.06 -1.78 17.19
CA THR A 472 16.69 -0.64 17.89
C THR A 472 16.14 0.70 17.40
N TYR A 473 16.62 1.82 17.92
CA TYR A 473 16.43 3.14 17.30
C TYR A 473 17.74 3.59 16.64
N VAL A 474 17.69 4.55 15.72
CA VAL A 474 18.89 5.16 15.11
C VAL A 474 18.97 6.63 15.48
N PHE A 475 20.01 7.04 16.19
CA PHE A 475 20.38 8.45 16.29
C PHE A 475 21.17 8.85 15.04
N LEU A 476 20.62 9.77 14.23
CA LEU A 476 21.38 10.41 13.17
C LEU A 476 22.30 11.47 13.81
N THR A 477 23.47 11.07 14.30
CA THR A 477 24.49 12.04 14.68
C THR A 477 25.10 12.66 13.42
N SER A 478 25.21 13.98 13.40
CA SER A 478 25.70 14.82 12.29
C SER A 478 27.15 14.55 11.86
N SER A 479 27.87 13.65 12.52
CA SER A 479 29.22 13.23 12.18
C SER A 479 29.20 12.06 11.20
N ARG A 480 29.87 12.22 10.06
CA ARG A 480 30.10 11.20 9.02
C ARG A 480 30.73 9.93 9.62
N THR A 481 29.91 9.01 10.10
CA THR A 481 30.09 7.54 10.10
C THR A 481 28.92 6.91 10.88
N PRO A 482 27.98 6.21 10.23
CA PRO A 482 26.96 5.45 10.95
C PRO A 482 27.60 4.20 11.56
N LEU A 483 28.07 4.31 12.80
CA LEU A 483 28.42 3.15 13.63
C LEU A 483 27.11 2.44 14.00
N LYS A 484 26.97 1.20 13.50
CA LYS A 484 25.87 0.24 13.72
C LYS A 484 24.64 0.44 12.83
N ALA A 485 24.61 -0.36 11.76
CA ALA A 485 23.35 -0.76 11.17
C ALA A 485 22.70 -1.76 12.15
N SER A 486 21.40 -1.64 12.40
CA SER A 486 20.50 -2.61 13.07
C SER A 486 19.10 -2.38 12.47
N PRO A 487 18.19 -3.36 12.39
CA PRO A 487 16.81 -3.06 12.05
C PRO A 487 16.26 -2.20 13.16
N SER A 488 15.57 -1.14 12.78
CA SER A 488 15.23 -0.10 13.73
C SER A 488 13.82 0.41 13.50
N PHE A 489 13.25 0.97 14.57
CA PHE A 489 12.17 1.91 14.39
C PHE A 489 12.67 3.01 13.47
N MET A 490 12.00 3.18 12.34
CA MET A 490 12.31 4.29 11.44
C MET A 490 11.79 5.57 12.11
N THR A 491 12.70 6.36 12.65
CA THR A 491 12.45 7.69 13.23
C THR A 491 13.05 8.80 12.38
N THR A 492 13.74 8.47 11.29
CA THR A 492 14.50 9.43 10.47
C THR A 492 13.60 10.54 9.95
N ASN A 493 14.08 11.78 10.11
CA ASN A 493 13.40 12.99 9.64
C ASN A 493 12.92 12.80 8.19
N PRO A 494 11.60 12.94 7.94
CA PRO A 494 10.94 12.47 6.74
C PRO A 494 11.20 13.30 5.48
N GLY A 495 12.08 14.32 5.58
CA GLY A 495 12.68 15.10 4.49
C GLY A 495 12.43 14.52 3.10
N ARG A 496 13.11 13.44 2.76
CA ARG A 496 13.08 12.92 1.38
C ARG A 496 11.74 12.31 0.98
N GLN A 497 11.07 11.55 1.84
CA GLN A 497 9.82 10.86 1.49
C GLN A 497 8.63 11.82 1.46
N LEU A 498 8.60 12.83 2.33
CA LEU A 498 7.56 13.85 2.34
C LEU A 498 7.82 14.97 1.33
N LEU A 499 9.08 15.30 1.00
CA LEU A 499 9.41 16.30 -0.03
C LEU A 499 9.33 15.74 -1.45
N THR A 500 9.77 14.49 -1.69
CA THR A 500 9.90 13.94 -3.06
C THR A 500 9.10 12.67 -3.32
N GLY A 501 8.41 12.11 -2.31
CA GLY A 501 7.59 10.90 -2.46
C GLY A 501 8.38 9.61 -2.73
N SER A 502 9.66 9.71 -3.11
CA SER A 502 10.51 8.69 -3.72
C SER A 502 11.92 8.69 -3.11
N PHE A 503 12.58 7.53 -3.08
CA PHE A 503 14.02 7.42 -2.75
C PHE A 503 14.95 7.92 -3.89
N ARG A 504 14.40 8.23 -5.07
CA ARG A 504 15.09 8.80 -6.23
C ARG A 504 14.16 9.80 -6.95
N PRO A 505 14.36 11.11 -6.80
CA PRO A 505 13.55 12.10 -7.51
C PRO A 505 13.80 12.02 -9.03
N ILE A 506 12.74 12.19 -9.81
CA ILE A 506 12.76 12.46 -11.25
C ILE A 506 11.91 13.72 -11.42
N ASP A 507 12.39 14.69 -12.20
CA ASP A 507 11.67 15.94 -12.39
C ASP A 507 10.32 15.73 -13.12
N PHE A 508 9.37 16.63 -12.84
CA PHE A 508 7.97 16.56 -13.29
C PHE A 508 7.82 16.52 -14.83
N GLY A 509 8.87 16.87 -15.58
CA GLY A 509 8.91 16.82 -17.04
C GLY A 509 9.43 15.50 -17.63
N ASP A 510 10.47 14.89 -17.05
CA ASP A 510 11.24 13.82 -17.71
C ASP A 510 10.48 12.51 -17.93
N TRP A 511 9.42 12.26 -17.16
CA TRP A 511 8.73 10.97 -17.19
C TRP A 511 7.77 10.80 -18.38
N ALA A 512 7.35 11.89 -19.02
CA ALA A 512 6.42 11.86 -20.15
C ALA A 512 7.10 12.15 -21.49
N ILE A 513 8.34 12.67 -21.48
CA ILE A 513 9.11 13.03 -22.69
C ILE A 513 9.26 11.84 -23.63
N GLU A 514 9.53 10.64 -23.11
CA GLU A 514 9.66 9.42 -23.93
C GLU A 514 8.31 8.85 -24.43
N ALA A 515 7.19 9.28 -23.83
CA ALA A 515 5.85 8.80 -24.21
C ALA A 515 5.24 9.62 -25.35
N TYR A 516 5.72 10.86 -25.54
CA TYR A 516 5.24 11.77 -26.56
C TYR A 516 6.07 11.67 -27.85
N MET A 517 5.43 11.92 -29.00
CA MET A 517 6.13 12.02 -30.27
C MET A 517 7.12 13.19 -30.20
N HIS A 518 8.38 12.93 -30.58
CA HIS A 518 9.35 13.99 -30.85
C HIS A 518 9.05 14.65 -32.19
#